data_AF-A0A1G1FII1-F1
#
_entry.id   AF-A0A1G1FII1-F1
#
_cell.length_a   1.000
_cell.length_b   1.000
_cell.length_c   1.000
_cell.angle_alpha   90.00
_cell.angle_beta   90.00
_cell.angle_gamma   90.00
#
_symmetry.space_group_name_H-M   'P 1'
#
loop_
_entity.id
_entity.type
_entity.pdbx_description
1 polymer ?
#
loop_
_entity_poly.entity_id
_entity_poly.type
_entity_poly.pdbx_seq_one_letter_code
_entity_poly.pdbx_strand_id
1 'polypeptide(L)'
;MFNMKVVQPTKLDPETKFKFRCHKDIKCFTKCCSNIDLMLTPYDVLRLKNRLKMSSEEFLEKYTFSKIDEKSSHPYIYLKMSKDEKRSCLFVTSPGGCDIYTDRPVSCRYYPIGQATLKKQKDDEVVHEEFYFFVREEHCLGYEENTPWTVASWRADQEASLYDEMNREWKSILMRRNLPGKIELDPKKQTQFYMASYDLDNFRRFVFDSKFLDVFDIEREEIEKMRNDEVALMKFGFKYLKYLLLLEESLKVKPEAIKAKKG
;
A
#
# COMPACT_ATOMS: atom_id res chain seq x y z
N MET A 1 8.32 4.34 7.89
CA MET A 1 9.28 3.35 8.43
C MET A 1 8.92 3.13 9.89
N PHE A 2 8.71 1.89 10.35
CA PHE A 2 8.30 1.63 11.73
C PHE A 2 9.31 2.20 12.73
N ASN A 3 8.84 2.70 13.87
CA ASN A 3 9.72 3.00 14.99
C ASN A 3 10.30 1.68 15.49
N MET A 4 11.56 1.40 15.16
CA MET A 4 12.21 0.14 15.48
C MET A 4 12.31 -0.13 17.00
N LYS A 5 12.13 0.90 17.84
CA LYS A 5 12.15 0.76 19.31
C LYS A 5 10.99 -0.07 19.86
N VAL A 6 9.87 -0.13 19.15
CA VAL A 6 8.65 -0.85 19.59
C VAL A 6 8.47 -2.20 18.90
N VAL A 7 9.40 -2.57 18.02
CA VAL A 7 9.39 -3.84 17.30
C VAL A 7 10.12 -4.90 18.13
N GLN A 8 9.44 -6.00 18.46
CA GLN A 8 10.12 -7.16 19.02
C GLN A 8 10.88 -7.90 17.90
N PRO A 9 12.19 -8.12 18.02
CA PRO A 9 13.01 -8.72 16.97
C PRO A 9 12.84 -10.25 16.91
N THR A 10 11.59 -10.71 16.89
CA THR A 10 11.22 -12.12 16.83
C THR A 10 10.29 -12.32 15.64
N LYS A 11 10.70 -13.16 14.71
CA LYS A 11 9.85 -13.61 13.61
C LYS A 11 8.74 -14.49 14.18
N LEU A 12 7.49 -14.17 13.84
CA LEU A 12 6.31 -14.94 14.23
C LEU A 12 5.87 -15.84 13.07
N ASP A 13 5.50 -17.06 13.42
CA ASP A 13 4.83 -18.00 12.53
C ASP A 13 3.30 -17.81 12.56
N PRO A 14 2.56 -18.23 11.51
CA PRO A 14 1.10 -18.13 11.46
C PRO A 14 0.39 -18.73 12.69
N GLU A 15 0.94 -19.79 13.28
CA GLU A 15 0.41 -20.48 14.45
C GLU A 15 0.87 -19.89 15.80
N THR A 16 1.69 -18.83 15.76
CA THR A 16 2.15 -18.17 16.99
C THR A 16 0.97 -17.58 17.74
N LYS A 17 0.79 -18.00 18.99
CA LYS A 17 -0.31 -17.59 19.85
C LYS A 17 -0.01 -16.29 20.57
N PHE A 18 -1.02 -15.46 20.74
CA PHE A 18 -0.98 -14.25 21.58
C PHE A 18 -2.37 -13.93 22.13
N LYS A 19 -2.43 -12.99 23.06
CA LYS A 19 -3.69 -12.45 23.57
C LYS A 19 -3.76 -10.98 23.22
N PHE A 20 -4.90 -10.55 22.71
CA PHE A 20 -5.11 -9.14 22.40
C PHE A 20 -6.59 -8.80 22.22
N ARG A 21 -7.00 -7.62 22.69
CA ARG A 21 -8.28 -7.03 22.28
C ARG A 21 -8.20 -5.51 22.36
N CYS A 22 -8.74 -4.83 21.37
CA CYS A 22 -8.96 -3.38 21.39
C CYS A 22 -10.47 -3.13 21.32
N HIS A 23 -11.00 -2.32 22.24
CA HIS A 23 -12.41 -1.96 22.29
C HIS A 23 -12.58 -0.56 22.88
N LYS A 24 -13.75 0.05 22.68
CA LYS A 24 -14.04 1.44 23.07
C LYS A 24 -13.82 1.75 24.56
N ASP A 25 -14.00 0.74 25.43
CA ASP A 25 -13.94 0.91 26.89
C ASP A 25 -12.52 0.68 27.44
N ILE A 26 -11.53 0.33 26.60
CA ILE A 26 -10.15 0.15 27.06
C ILE A 26 -9.52 1.52 27.37
N LYS A 27 -8.73 1.64 28.44
CA LYS A 27 -8.14 2.93 28.86
C LYS A 27 -7.20 3.55 27.83
N CYS A 28 -6.68 2.75 26.90
CA CYS A 28 -5.82 3.22 25.82
C CYS A 28 -6.55 3.43 24.49
N PHE A 29 -7.89 3.42 24.48
CA PHE A 29 -8.67 3.61 23.24
C PHE A 29 -8.19 4.86 22.50
N THR A 30 -8.05 4.74 21.18
CA THR A 30 -7.53 5.76 20.24
C THR A 30 -6.11 6.27 20.45
N LYS A 31 -5.36 5.83 21.47
CA LYS A 31 -3.99 6.36 21.71
C LYS A 31 -3.02 6.05 20.55
N CYS A 32 -3.15 4.88 19.92
CA CYS A 32 -2.35 4.49 18.75
C CYS A 32 -2.70 5.29 17.47
N CYS A 33 -3.80 6.05 17.46
CA CYS A 33 -4.23 6.87 16.32
C CYS A 33 -3.57 8.26 16.34
N SER A 34 -2.29 8.34 16.71
CA SER A 34 -1.56 9.61 16.82
C SER A 34 -0.06 9.41 16.63
N ASN A 35 0.63 10.41 16.09
CA ASN A 35 2.08 10.44 15.92
C ASN A 35 2.70 9.22 15.18
N ILE A 36 2.04 8.75 14.11
CA ILE A 36 2.53 7.66 13.26
C ILE A 36 2.81 8.16 11.83
N ASP A 37 3.80 7.55 11.17
CA ASP A 37 4.03 7.75 9.73
C ASP A 37 3.41 6.59 8.96
N LEU A 38 2.13 6.76 8.57
CA LEU A 38 1.32 5.71 7.97
C LEU A 38 1.42 5.76 6.44
N MET A 39 2.30 4.95 5.85
CA MET A 39 2.36 4.77 4.39
C MET A 39 1.08 4.08 3.91
N LEU A 40 0.47 4.60 2.85
CA LEU A 40 -0.71 3.99 2.24
C LEU A 40 -0.32 3.14 1.04
N THR A 41 -0.95 1.97 0.93
CA THR A 41 -0.88 1.13 -0.27
C THR A 41 -1.89 1.61 -1.32
N PRO A 42 -1.74 1.23 -2.59
CA PRO A 42 -2.75 1.48 -3.63
C PRO A 42 -4.16 1.04 -3.23
N TYR A 43 -4.28 -0.15 -2.64
CA TYR A 43 -5.57 -0.66 -2.21
C TYR A 43 -6.15 0.14 -1.04
N ASP A 44 -5.31 0.65 -0.12
CA ASP A 44 -5.78 1.56 0.93
C ASP A 44 -6.37 2.83 0.31
N VAL A 45 -5.70 3.44 -0.68
CA VAL A 45 -6.22 4.64 -1.36
C VAL A 45 -7.56 4.36 -2.05
N LEU A 46 -7.65 3.25 -2.79
CA LEU A 46 -8.88 2.85 -3.46
C LEU A 46 -10.04 2.68 -2.47
N ARG A 47 -9.80 1.99 -1.35
CA ARG A 47 -10.83 1.79 -0.30
C ARG A 47 -11.23 3.12 0.34
N LEU A 48 -10.26 3.95 0.71
CA LEU A 48 -10.52 5.19 1.43
C LEU A 48 -11.22 6.24 0.56
N LYS A 49 -10.80 6.45 -0.70
CA LYS A 49 -11.48 7.39 -1.59
C LYS A 49 -12.95 7.00 -1.79
N ASN A 50 -13.23 5.70 -1.96
CA ASN A 50 -14.57 5.20 -2.19
C ASN A 50 -15.43 5.29 -0.91
N ARG A 51 -14.85 4.97 0.26
CA ARG A 51 -15.52 5.12 1.55
C ARG A 51 -15.92 6.57 1.84
N LEU A 52 -15.09 7.53 1.41
CA LEU A 52 -15.29 8.97 1.57
C LEU A 52 -16.06 9.60 0.40
N LYS A 53 -16.36 8.84 -0.65
CA LYS A 53 -17.03 9.29 -1.89
C LYS A 53 -16.30 10.47 -2.55
N MET A 54 -14.98 10.36 -2.65
CA MET A 54 -14.09 11.35 -3.26
C MET A 54 -13.40 10.75 -4.49
N SER A 55 -12.96 11.62 -5.40
CA SER A 55 -11.98 11.22 -6.41
C SER A 55 -10.64 10.88 -5.77
N SER A 56 -9.78 10.16 -6.50
CA SER A 56 -8.39 9.94 -6.11
C SER A 56 -7.67 11.26 -5.87
N GLU A 57 -7.83 12.23 -6.77
CA GLU A 57 -7.19 13.55 -6.69
C GLU A 57 -7.55 14.29 -5.39
N GLU A 58 -8.85 14.39 -5.10
CA GLU A 58 -9.37 15.07 -3.90
C GLU A 58 -8.89 14.38 -2.61
N PHE A 59 -8.92 13.03 -2.58
CA PHE A 59 -8.45 12.27 -1.43
C PHE A 59 -6.96 12.50 -1.18
N LEU A 60 -6.14 12.39 -2.23
CA LEU A 60 -4.70 12.54 -2.13
C LEU A 60 -4.30 13.95 -1.67
N GLU A 61 -4.91 14.98 -2.27
CA GLU A 61 -4.67 16.37 -1.89
C GLU A 61 -5.04 16.64 -0.43
N LYS A 62 -6.23 16.20 -0.01
CA LYS A 62 -6.76 16.52 1.31
C LYS A 62 -6.10 15.72 2.44
N TYR A 63 -5.89 14.42 2.23
CA TYR A 63 -5.54 13.49 3.32
C TYR A 63 -4.14 12.92 3.25
N THR A 64 -3.35 13.18 2.20
CA THR A 64 -2.03 12.57 2.05
C THR A 64 -0.92 13.58 1.77
N PHE A 65 0.32 13.16 1.98
CA PHE A 65 1.51 13.83 1.48
C PHE A 65 2.47 12.80 0.88
N SER A 66 3.28 13.22 -0.09
CA SER A 66 4.26 12.36 -0.75
C SER A 66 5.67 12.57 -0.19
N LYS A 67 6.45 11.49 -0.10
CA LYS A 67 7.90 11.53 0.17
C LYS A 67 8.60 10.63 -0.84
N ILE A 68 9.68 11.15 -1.43
CA ILE A 68 10.55 10.34 -2.28
C ILE A 68 11.44 9.47 -1.39
N ASP A 69 11.41 8.16 -1.61
CA ASP A 69 12.30 7.23 -0.92
C ASP A 69 13.72 7.32 -1.49
N GLU A 70 14.71 7.54 -0.65
CA GLU A 70 16.11 7.73 -1.08
C GLU A 70 16.70 6.50 -1.79
N LYS A 71 16.25 5.29 -1.42
CA LYS A 71 16.82 4.04 -1.92
C LYS A 71 16.23 3.59 -3.26
N SER A 72 15.00 3.98 -3.54
CA SER A 72 14.25 3.56 -4.75
C SER A 72 13.83 4.72 -5.64
N SER A 73 13.94 5.96 -5.16
CA SER A 73 13.36 7.16 -5.78
C SER A 73 11.87 7.07 -6.06
N HIS A 74 11.16 6.14 -5.42
CA HIS A 74 9.70 6.04 -5.56
C HIS A 74 9.01 7.10 -4.69
N PRO A 75 8.00 7.81 -5.22
CA PRO A 75 7.13 8.64 -4.40
C PRO A 75 6.17 7.74 -3.61
N TYR A 76 6.38 7.63 -2.30
CA TYR A 76 5.44 6.97 -1.41
C TYR A 76 4.53 8.01 -0.75
N ILE A 77 3.24 7.67 -0.66
CA ILE A 77 2.28 8.53 0.02
C ILE A 77 2.08 8.08 1.46
N TYR A 78 1.85 9.06 2.31
CA TYR A 78 1.61 8.88 3.72
C TYR A 78 0.34 9.63 4.11
N LEU A 79 -0.42 9.05 5.03
CA LEU A 79 -1.57 9.73 5.60
C LEU A 79 -1.12 10.96 6.41
N LYS A 80 -1.75 12.11 6.15
CA LYS A 80 -1.55 13.32 6.94
C LYS A 80 -2.05 13.11 8.36
N MET A 81 -1.32 13.69 9.30
CA MET A 81 -1.75 13.85 10.68
C MET A 81 -2.15 15.29 10.93
N SER A 82 -3.00 15.51 11.93
CA SER A 82 -3.31 16.83 12.46
C SER A 82 -2.03 17.57 12.88
N LYS A 83 -2.10 18.90 12.89
CA LYS A 83 -1.02 19.77 13.37
C LYS A 83 -1.10 20.03 14.89
N ASP A 84 -2.01 19.33 15.59
CA ASP A 84 -2.07 19.37 17.04
C ASP A 84 -0.79 18.75 17.66
N GLU A 85 -0.57 18.98 18.95
CA GLU A 85 0.61 18.49 19.66
C GLU A 85 0.75 16.96 19.58
N LYS A 86 -0.38 16.25 19.54
CA LYS A 86 -0.42 14.78 19.46
C LYS A 86 -0.17 14.23 18.06
N ARG A 87 -0.22 15.07 17.02
CA ARG A 87 -0.27 14.63 15.61
C ARG A 87 -1.34 13.57 15.42
N SER A 88 -2.57 13.87 15.82
CA SER A 88 -3.71 12.95 15.77
C SER A 88 -4.07 12.55 14.34
N CYS A 89 -4.52 11.32 14.13
CA CYS A 89 -5.06 10.86 12.84
C CYS A 89 -6.27 11.72 12.44
N LEU A 90 -6.37 12.10 11.17
CA LEU A 90 -7.47 12.95 10.69
C LEU A 90 -8.85 12.26 10.72
N PHE A 91 -8.88 10.93 10.87
CA PHE A 91 -10.11 10.13 10.92
C PHE A 91 -10.47 9.65 12.33
N VAL A 92 -9.69 10.02 13.35
CA VAL A 92 -10.05 9.68 14.74
C VAL A 92 -10.85 10.81 15.35
N THR A 93 -12.06 10.50 15.82
CA THR A 93 -12.95 11.43 16.51
C THR A 93 -13.02 11.05 17.98
N SER A 94 -13.07 12.05 18.86
CA SER A 94 -13.37 11.84 20.27
C SER A 94 -14.83 12.23 20.52
N PRO A 95 -15.65 11.35 21.14
CA PRO A 95 -15.33 10.03 21.69
C PRO A 95 -15.53 8.85 20.70
N GLY A 96 -15.82 9.12 19.42
CA GLY A 96 -16.34 8.13 18.46
C GLY A 96 -15.38 7.04 17.97
N GLY A 97 -14.06 7.23 18.08
CA GLY A 97 -13.08 6.30 17.54
C GLY A 97 -12.71 6.61 16.09
N CYS A 98 -12.46 5.60 15.27
CA CYS A 98 -12.01 5.79 13.88
C CYS A 98 -13.20 5.77 12.91
N ASP A 99 -13.47 6.87 12.21
CA ASP A 99 -14.62 7.02 11.31
C ASP A 99 -14.54 6.11 10.06
N ILE A 100 -13.32 5.69 9.72
CA ILE A 100 -13.00 4.78 8.61
C ILE A 100 -12.66 3.37 9.09
N TYR A 101 -13.05 2.97 10.32
CA TYR A 101 -12.53 1.74 10.93
C TYR A 101 -12.63 0.51 10.02
N THR A 102 -13.78 0.29 9.36
CA THR A 102 -14.01 -0.85 8.44
C THR A 102 -13.19 -0.81 7.15
N ASP A 103 -12.60 0.33 6.81
CA ASP A 103 -11.78 0.57 5.61
C ASP A 103 -10.38 1.06 5.97
N ARG A 104 -9.99 0.92 7.25
CA ARG A 104 -8.72 1.40 7.78
C ARG A 104 -7.54 0.78 7.01
N PRO A 105 -6.43 1.51 6.85
CA PRO A 105 -5.26 1.03 6.11
C PRO A 105 -4.73 -0.31 6.63
N VAL A 106 -4.11 -1.09 5.74
CA VAL A 106 -3.56 -2.42 6.06
C VAL A 106 -2.62 -2.39 7.27
N SER A 107 -1.80 -1.34 7.41
CA SER A 107 -0.92 -1.16 8.56
C SER A 107 -1.68 -1.05 9.89
N CYS A 108 -2.86 -0.40 9.90
CA CYS A 108 -3.73 -0.31 11.07
C CYS A 108 -4.47 -1.62 11.35
N ARG A 109 -4.75 -2.45 10.33
CA ARG A 109 -5.34 -3.79 10.50
C ARG A 109 -4.36 -4.79 11.10
N TYR A 110 -3.09 -4.64 10.72
CA TYR A 110 -2.04 -5.51 11.20
C TYR A 110 -1.79 -5.34 12.70
N TYR A 111 -1.82 -4.10 13.20
CA TYR A 111 -1.59 -3.81 14.62
C TYR A 111 -2.45 -4.70 15.54
N PRO A 112 -1.86 -5.39 16.54
CA PRO A 112 -0.55 -5.15 17.11
C PRO A 112 0.57 -6.00 16.49
N ILE A 113 0.29 -6.69 15.39
CA ILE A 113 1.27 -7.39 14.56
C ILE A 113 1.80 -6.40 13.51
N GLY A 114 3.06 -6.51 13.15
CA GLY A 114 3.62 -5.91 11.95
C GLY A 114 3.93 -6.98 10.91
N GLN A 115 3.96 -6.58 9.64
CA GLN A 115 4.38 -7.41 8.52
C GLN A 115 5.53 -6.72 7.80
N ALA A 116 6.51 -7.49 7.38
CA ALA A 116 7.54 -7.04 6.46
C ALA A 116 7.87 -8.11 5.42
N THR A 117 8.43 -7.69 4.30
CA THR A 117 8.86 -8.57 3.21
C THR A 117 10.37 -8.50 3.10
N LEU A 118 11.02 -9.65 3.09
CA LEU A 118 12.45 -9.80 2.79
C LEU A 118 12.61 -10.33 1.37
N LYS A 119 13.50 -9.70 0.62
CA LYS A 119 14.01 -10.27 -0.62
C LYS A 119 15.12 -11.25 -0.25
N LYS A 120 14.91 -12.53 -0.55
CA LYS A 120 15.91 -13.59 -0.42
C LYS A 120 16.27 -14.12 -1.80
N GLN A 121 17.53 -14.52 -1.95
CA GLN A 121 17.98 -15.26 -3.12
C GLN A 121 18.03 -16.74 -2.75
N LYS A 122 17.33 -17.58 -3.50
CA LYS A 122 17.28 -19.03 -3.29
C LYS A 122 17.36 -19.70 -4.67
N ASP A 123 18.38 -20.52 -4.87
CA ASP A 123 18.56 -21.33 -6.09
C ASP A 123 18.42 -20.50 -7.39
N ASP A 124 19.14 -19.38 -7.47
CA ASP A 124 19.08 -18.37 -8.56
C ASP A 124 17.74 -17.66 -8.78
N GLU A 125 16.72 -17.96 -7.97
CA GLU A 125 15.46 -17.24 -7.94
C GLU A 125 15.41 -16.20 -6.80
N VAL A 126 14.78 -15.07 -7.10
CA VAL A 126 14.43 -14.08 -6.09
C VAL A 126 13.11 -14.48 -5.45
N VAL A 127 13.14 -14.85 -4.18
CA VAL A 127 11.95 -15.16 -3.38
C VAL A 127 11.64 -14.02 -2.43
N HIS A 128 10.38 -13.61 -2.39
CA HIS A 128 9.88 -12.65 -1.41
C HIS A 128 9.28 -13.40 -0.22
N GLU A 129 9.98 -13.39 0.91
CA GLU A 129 9.50 -14.00 2.14
C GLU A 129 8.84 -12.95 3.02
N GLU A 130 7.55 -13.13 3.31
CA GLU A 130 6.84 -12.33 4.30
C GLU A 130 7.10 -12.88 5.70
N PHE A 131 7.27 -11.98 6.65
CA PHE A 131 7.41 -12.34 8.06
C PHE A 131 6.66 -11.35 8.95
N TYR A 132 6.28 -11.83 10.12
CA TYR A 132 5.48 -11.10 11.09
C TYR A 132 6.29 -10.84 12.37
N PHE A 133 5.93 -9.79 13.09
CA PHE A 133 6.56 -9.41 14.37
C PHE A 133 5.53 -8.72 15.26
N PHE A 134 5.73 -8.73 16.58
CA PHE A 134 4.89 -7.94 17.48
C PHE A 134 5.37 -6.49 17.51
N VAL A 135 4.40 -5.57 17.50
CA VAL A 135 4.56 -4.17 17.84
C VAL A 135 4.04 -3.98 19.25
N ARG A 136 4.91 -3.56 20.18
CA ARG A 136 4.58 -3.32 21.58
C ARG A 136 4.88 -1.89 21.95
N GLU A 137 3.83 -1.10 22.06
CA GLU A 137 3.91 0.27 22.52
C GLU A 137 3.48 0.34 23.98
N GLU A 138 4.19 1.12 24.79
CA GLU A 138 3.93 1.23 26.24
C GLU A 138 2.51 1.66 26.56
N HIS A 139 1.89 2.46 25.69
CA HIS A 139 0.52 2.92 25.88
C HIS A 139 -0.54 1.86 25.57
N CYS A 140 -0.18 0.74 24.93
CA CYS A 140 -1.13 -0.23 24.39
C CYS A 140 -1.47 -1.32 25.42
N LEU A 141 -2.62 -1.16 26.07
CA LEU A 141 -3.13 -2.10 27.07
C LEU A 141 -3.88 -3.28 26.45
N GLY A 142 -4.02 -3.33 25.12
CA GLY A 142 -4.75 -4.42 24.45
C GLY A 142 -4.12 -5.80 24.68
N TYR A 143 -2.82 -5.86 24.96
CA TYR A 143 -2.12 -7.11 25.32
C TYR A 143 -2.48 -7.66 26.71
N GLU A 144 -3.10 -6.85 27.58
CA GLU A 144 -3.55 -7.27 28.92
C GLU A 144 -4.92 -7.98 28.88
N GLU A 145 -5.63 -7.84 27.76
CA GLU A 145 -6.90 -8.51 27.52
C GLU A 145 -6.72 -10.02 27.30
N ASN A 146 -7.76 -10.80 27.59
CA ASN A 146 -7.67 -12.27 27.58
C ASN A 146 -8.16 -12.95 26.29
N THR A 147 -8.47 -12.20 25.24
CA THR A 147 -8.96 -12.78 23.98
C THR A 147 -7.82 -13.47 23.23
N PRO A 148 -7.90 -14.79 23.00
CA PRO A 148 -6.81 -15.55 22.39
C PRO A 148 -6.83 -15.44 20.86
N TRP A 149 -5.63 -15.38 20.27
CA TRP A 149 -5.42 -15.35 18.84
C TRP A 149 -4.21 -16.20 18.44
N THR A 150 -4.20 -16.68 17.21
CA THR A 150 -3.00 -16.94 16.41
C THR A 150 -2.77 -15.81 15.41
N VAL A 151 -1.54 -15.64 14.91
CA VAL A 151 -1.24 -14.68 13.83
C VAL A 151 -2.18 -14.89 12.63
N ALA A 152 -2.42 -16.15 12.24
CA ALA A 152 -3.34 -16.48 11.15
C ALA A 152 -4.79 -16.05 11.44
N SER A 153 -5.33 -16.38 12.61
CA SER A 153 -6.70 -16.00 12.98
C SER A 153 -6.89 -14.49 13.11
N TRP A 154 -5.88 -13.76 13.62
CA TRP A 154 -5.91 -12.30 13.68
C TRP A 154 -5.96 -11.68 12.29
N ARG A 155 -5.11 -12.16 11.37
CA ARG A 155 -5.11 -11.66 9.98
C ARG A 155 -6.43 -11.91 9.27
N ALA A 156 -7.07 -13.06 9.55
CA ALA A 156 -8.39 -13.38 9.01
C ALA A 156 -9.46 -12.44 9.59
N ASP A 157 -9.50 -12.28 10.91
CA ASP A 157 -10.45 -11.42 11.62
C ASP A 157 -10.34 -9.94 11.20
N GLN A 158 -9.11 -9.45 11.03
CA GLN A 158 -8.83 -8.07 10.64
C GLN A 158 -8.87 -7.84 9.12
N GLU A 159 -9.19 -8.88 8.33
CA GLU A 159 -9.22 -8.89 6.86
C GLU A 159 -7.88 -8.48 6.20
N ALA A 160 -6.76 -8.63 6.91
CA ALA A 160 -5.45 -8.22 6.41
C ALA A 160 -5.03 -9.02 5.16
N SER A 161 -5.44 -10.30 5.08
CA SER A 161 -5.14 -11.19 3.95
C SER A 161 -5.67 -10.67 2.61
N LEU A 162 -6.85 -10.02 2.60
CA LEU A 162 -7.40 -9.42 1.37
C LEU A 162 -6.52 -8.26 0.91
N TYR A 163 -6.09 -7.40 1.83
CA TYR A 163 -5.22 -6.27 1.51
C TYR A 163 -3.84 -6.74 1.03
N ASP A 164 -3.33 -7.83 1.59
CA ASP A 164 -2.09 -8.45 1.12
C ASP A 164 -2.23 -8.96 -0.32
N GLU A 165 -3.31 -9.66 -0.62
CA GLU A 165 -3.58 -10.18 -1.96
C GLU A 165 -3.68 -9.02 -2.97
N MET A 166 -4.45 -7.99 -2.65
CA MET A 166 -4.65 -6.84 -3.54
C MET A 166 -3.37 -6.06 -3.80
N ASN A 167 -2.43 -6.07 -2.86
CA ASN A 167 -1.17 -5.34 -2.98
C ASN A 167 0.03 -6.23 -3.36
N ARG A 168 -0.15 -7.54 -3.57
CA ARG A 168 0.96 -8.49 -3.78
C ARG A 168 1.91 -8.03 -4.90
N GLU A 169 1.35 -7.72 -6.07
CA GLU A 169 2.13 -7.26 -7.22
C GLU A 169 2.75 -5.89 -7.01
N TRP A 170 2.11 -5.03 -6.20
CA TRP A 170 2.68 -3.74 -5.86
C TRP A 170 3.85 -3.87 -4.88
N LYS A 171 3.77 -4.78 -3.90
CA LYS A 171 4.86 -5.06 -2.94
C LYS A 171 6.15 -5.51 -3.65
N SER A 172 6.06 -6.27 -4.74
CA SER A 172 7.25 -6.68 -5.50
C SER A 172 7.95 -5.48 -6.16
N ILE A 173 7.19 -4.49 -6.63
CA ILE A 173 7.72 -3.24 -7.19
C ILE A 173 8.52 -2.47 -6.14
N LEU A 174 8.07 -2.46 -4.88
CA LEU A 174 8.76 -1.80 -3.76
C LEU A 174 10.16 -2.36 -3.49
N MET A 175 10.47 -3.56 -3.99
CA MET A 175 11.78 -4.19 -3.80
C MET A 175 12.83 -3.70 -4.80
N ARG A 176 12.42 -2.89 -5.80
CA ARG A 176 13.35 -2.15 -6.66
C ARG A 176 14.22 -1.23 -5.80
N ARG A 177 15.52 -1.19 -6.11
CA ARG A 177 16.49 -0.24 -5.57
C ARG A 177 17.18 0.48 -6.72
N ASN A 178 17.62 1.70 -6.46
CA ASN A 178 18.54 2.38 -7.37
C ASN A 178 19.84 1.59 -7.44
N LEU A 179 20.36 1.39 -8.66
CA LEU A 179 21.63 0.70 -8.85
C LEU A 179 22.77 1.66 -8.46
N PRO A 180 23.84 1.18 -7.78
CA PRO A 180 25.00 2.01 -7.48
C PRO A 180 25.54 2.70 -8.74
N GLY A 181 25.69 4.03 -8.69
CA GLY A 181 26.19 4.82 -9.82
C GLY A 181 25.23 5.04 -10.98
N LYS A 182 23.97 4.57 -10.91
CA LYS A 182 22.93 4.93 -11.89
C LYS A 182 22.11 6.14 -11.41
N ILE A 183 21.60 6.88 -12.39
CA ILE A 183 20.66 7.99 -12.19
C ILE A 183 19.44 7.46 -11.43
N GLU A 184 19.00 8.24 -10.44
CA GLU A 184 17.73 8.08 -9.73
C GLU A 184 16.56 7.84 -10.70
N LEU A 185 15.44 7.33 -10.18
CA LEU A 185 14.25 7.22 -11.01
C LEU A 185 13.88 8.60 -11.55
N ASP A 186 13.84 8.77 -12.87
CA ASP A 186 13.62 10.08 -13.47
C ASP A 186 12.25 10.66 -13.06
N PRO A 187 12.10 12.00 -12.96
CA PRO A 187 10.86 12.61 -12.48
C PRO A 187 9.61 12.21 -13.26
N LYS A 188 9.72 11.93 -14.57
CA LYS A 188 8.56 11.50 -15.37
C LYS A 188 8.10 10.10 -14.95
N LYS A 189 9.03 9.18 -14.70
CA LYS A 189 8.70 7.87 -14.14
C LYS A 189 8.17 7.96 -12.70
N GLN A 190 8.66 8.90 -11.89
CA GLN A 190 8.09 9.15 -10.56
C GLN A 190 6.62 9.59 -10.67
N THR A 191 6.29 10.53 -11.56
CA THR A 191 4.90 10.95 -11.82
C THR A 191 4.03 9.78 -12.29
N GLN A 192 4.51 8.96 -13.22
CA GLN A 192 3.78 7.78 -13.69
C GLN A 192 3.61 6.72 -12.59
N PHE A 193 4.61 6.53 -11.73
CA PHE A 193 4.52 5.68 -10.54
C PHE A 193 3.42 6.15 -9.59
N TYR A 194 3.43 7.44 -9.26
CA TYR A 194 2.43 8.04 -8.39
C TYR A 194 1.01 7.88 -8.97
N MET A 195 0.85 8.18 -10.27
CA MET A 195 -0.43 8.09 -10.96
C MET A 195 -0.98 6.67 -10.94
N ALA A 196 -0.22 5.69 -11.42
CA ALA A 196 -0.69 4.31 -11.51
C ALA A 196 -0.82 3.61 -10.15
N SER A 197 -0.12 4.08 -9.10
CA SER A 197 -0.24 3.53 -7.75
C SER A 197 -1.38 4.14 -6.94
N TYR A 198 -1.63 5.45 -7.05
CA TYR A 198 -2.49 6.15 -6.09
C TYR A 198 -3.55 7.02 -6.75
N ASP A 199 -3.24 7.65 -7.88
CA ASP A 199 -4.17 8.52 -8.60
C ASP A 199 -4.92 7.76 -9.69
N LEU A 200 -5.75 6.81 -9.25
CA LEU A 200 -6.41 5.86 -10.14
C LEU A 200 -7.37 6.52 -11.14
N ASP A 201 -7.99 7.64 -10.77
CA ASP A 201 -8.88 8.40 -11.67
C ASP A 201 -8.10 9.08 -12.80
N ASN A 202 -6.94 9.67 -12.52
CA ASN A 202 -6.06 10.16 -13.59
C ASN A 202 -5.41 9.02 -14.37
N PHE A 203 -5.09 7.90 -13.72
CA PHE A 203 -4.61 6.72 -14.43
C PHE A 203 -5.67 6.17 -15.41
N ARG A 204 -6.95 6.17 -15.01
CA ARG A 204 -8.07 5.84 -15.89
C ARG A 204 -8.09 6.73 -17.13
N ARG A 205 -8.03 8.05 -16.95
CA ARG A 205 -7.97 9.02 -18.07
C ARG A 205 -6.74 8.77 -18.95
N PHE A 206 -5.59 8.51 -18.34
CA PHE A 206 -4.37 8.20 -19.07
C PHE A 206 -4.52 6.94 -19.93
N VAL A 207 -5.16 5.88 -19.42
CA VAL A 207 -5.38 4.65 -20.18
C VAL A 207 -6.40 4.85 -21.30
N PHE A 208 -7.54 5.48 -21.03
CA PHE A 208 -8.68 5.49 -21.97
C PHE A 208 -8.80 6.73 -22.85
N ASP A 209 -8.28 7.88 -22.40
CA ASP A 209 -8.46 9.18 -23.05
C ASP A 209 -7.17 9.67 -23.73
N SER A 210 -6.10 8.86 -23.70
CA SER A 210 -4.84 9.13 -24.39
C SER A 210 -4.54 8.07 -25.45
N LYS A 211 -3.38 8.19 -26.12
CA LYS A 211 -2.90 7.18 -27.08
C LYS A 211 -2.41 5.88 -26.44
N PHE A 212 -2.66 5.66 -25.15
CA PHE A 212 -2.14 4.50 -24.42
C PHE A 212 -2.59 3.18 -25.07
N LEU A 213 -3.88 3.03 -25.39
CA LEU A 213 -4.40 1.83 -26.06
C LEU A 213 -3.99 1.72 -27.53
N ASP A 214 -3.50 2.78 -28.15
CA ASP A 214 -2.89 2.73 -29.50
C ASP A 214 -1.45 2.20 -29.45
N VAL A 215 -0.79 2.33 -28.31
CA VAL A 215 0.61 1.94 -28.11
C VAL A 215 0.74 0.51 -27.60
N PHE A 216 -0.11 0.10 -26.67
CA PHE A 216 -0.02 -1.21 -26.03
C PHE A 216 -1.03 -2.21 -26.59
N ASP A 217 -0.57 -3.44 -26.76
CA ASP A 217 -1.39 -4.58 -27.15
C ASP A 217 -2.04 -5.18 -25.91
N ILE A 218 -3.34 -4.90 -25.75
CA ILE A 218 -4.15 -5.26 -24.58
C ILE A 218 -5.44 -5.88 -25.10
N GLU A 219 -5.77 -7.05 -24.56
CA GLU A 219 -6.96 -7.80 -24.95
C GLU A 219 -8.24 -6.99 -24.68
N ARG A 220 -9.22 -7.12 -25.58
CA ARG A 220 -10.49 -6.40 -25.46
C ARG A 220 -11.22 -6.68 -24.14
N GLU A 221 -11.17 -7.92 -23.68
CA GLU A 221 -11.77 -8.32 -22.40
C GLU A 221 -11.10 -7.61 -21.20
N GLU A 222 -9.77 -7.49 -21.21
CA GLU A 222 -9.03 -6.76 -20.16
C GLU A 222 -9.42 -5.27 -20.17
N ILE A 223 -9.55 -4.67 -21.37
CA ILE A 223 -10.02 -3.28 -21.54
C ILE A 223 -11.41 -3.08 -20.94
N GLU A 224 -12.39 -3.92 -21.30
CA GLU A 224 -13.76 -3.82 -20.79
C GLU A 224 -13.84 -4.03 -19.27
N LYS A 225 -13.02 -4.93 -18.74
CA LYS A 225 -12.92 -5.13 -17.29
C LYS A 225 -12.39 -3.89 -16.58
N MET A 226 -11.30 -3.29 -17.07
CA MET A 226 -10.73 -2.07 -16.50
C MET A 226 -11.68 -0.86 -16.55
N ARG A 227 -12.60 -0.81 -17.52
CA ARG A 227 -13.62 0.25 -17.58
C ARG A 227 -14.58 0.20 -16.41
N ASN A 228 -14.97 -1.01 -15.98
CA ASN A 228 -16.07 -1.23 -15.05
C ASN A 228 -15.62 -1.66 -13.64
N ASP A 229 -14.35 -2.00 -13.45
CA ASP A 229 -13.79 -2.47 -12.18
C ASP A 229 -12.50 -1.72 -11.82
N GLU A 230 -12.57 -0.93 -10.74
CA GLU A 230 -11.42 -0.18 -10.22
C GLU A 230 -10.30 -1.08 -9.71
N VAL A 231 -10.62 -2.25 -9.15
CA VAL A 231 -9.60 -3.22 -8.73
C VAL A 231 -8.88 -3.78 -9.95
N ALA A 232 -9.60 -4.03 -11.05
CA ALA A 232 -8.98 -4.45 -12.30
C ALA A 232 -8.06 -3.36 -12.87
N LEU A 233 -8.51 -2.09 -12.88
CA LEU A 233 -7.68 -0.97 -13.32
C LEU A 233 -6.44 -0.78 -12.43
N MET A 234 -6.59 -0.91 -11.10
CA MET A 234 -5.48 -0.83 -10.16
C MET A 234 -4.44 -1.95 -10.41
N LYS A 235 -4.91 -3.19 -10.59
CA LYS A 235 -4.04 -4.34 -10.92
C LYS A 235 -3.32 -4.12 -12.26
N PHE A 236 -4.00 -3.55 -13.25
CA PHE A 236 -3.37 -3.14 -14.50
C PHE A 236 -2.32 -2.04 -14.30
N GLY A 237 -2.55 -1.10 -13.38
CA GLY A 237 -1.55 -0.13 -12.94
C GLY A 237 -0.25 -0.80 -12.50
N PHE A 238 -0.31 -1.89 -11.75
CA PHE A 238 0.89 -2.64 -11.34
C PHE A 238 1.61 -3.30 -12.52
N LYS A 239 0.85 -3.88 -13.47
CA LYS A 239 1.39 -4.42 -14.74
C LYS A 239 2.12 -3.32 -15.52
N TYR A 240 1.50 -2.16 -15.66
CA TYR A 240 2.12 -1.00 -16.29
C TYR A 240 3.40 -0.52 -15.58
N LEU A 241 3.41 -0.50 -14.24
CA LEU A 241 4.59 -0.08 -13.49
C LEU A 241 5.75 -1.06 -13.60
N LYS A 242 5.48 -2.36 -13.61
CA LYS A 242 6.51 -3.38 -13.85
C LYS A 242 7.17 -3.20 -15.22
N TYR A 243 6.37 -2.90 -16.27
CA TYR A 243 6.90 -2.55 -17.59
C TYR A 243 7.71 -1.25 -17.55
N LEU A 244 7.16 -0.17 -16.97
CA LEU A 244 7.80 1.16 -16.91
C LEU A 244 9.16 1.13 -16.22
N LEU A 245 9.26 0.33 -15.16
CA LEU A 245 10.45 0.18 -14.34
C LEU A 245 11.41 -0.90 -14.85
N LEU A 246 11.09 -1.55 -15.98
CA LEU A 246 11.86 -2.63 -16.58
C LEU A 246 12.08 -3.81 -15.62
N LEU A 247 11.06 -4.10 -14.80
CA LEU A 247 11.07 -5.24 -13.88
C LEU A 247 10.63 -6.52 -14.60
N GLU A 248 9.64 -6.40 -15.50
CA GLU A 248 9.06 -7.52 -16.26
C GLU A 248 8.57 -7.02 -17.64
N GLU A 249 8.61 -7.89 -18.65
CA GLU A 249 7.97 -7.68 -19.97
C GLU A 249 6.44 -7.85 -19.91
N SER A 250 5.85 -7.14 -18.96
CA SER A 250 4.44 -7.27 -18.55
C SER A 250 3.47 -6.59 -19.52
N LEU A 251 3.95 -5.75 -20.44
CA LEU A 251 3.16 -5.15 -21.52
C LEU A 251 3.88 -5.28 -22.86
N LYS A 252 3.12 -5.56 -23.92
CA LYS A 252 3.61 -5.63 -25.31
C LYS A 252 3.26 -4.34 -26.04
N VAL A 253 4.23 -3.80 -26.77
CA VAL A 253 4.03 -2.62 -27.62
C VAL A 253 3.57 -3.09 -29.00
N LYS A 254 2.53 -2.46 -29.55
CA LYS A 254 2.03 -2.75 -30.89
C LYS A 254 3.09 -2.48 -31.96
N PRO A 255 3.22 -3.33 -32.99
CA PRO A 255 4.21 -3.16 -34.07
C PRO A 255 4.17 -1.78 -34.74
N GLU A 256 2.98 -1.21 -34.90
CA GLU A 256 2.73 0.10 -35.54
C GLU A 256 3.34 1.24 -34.72
N ALA A 257 3.20 1.19 -33.39
CA ALA A 257 3.76 2.18 -32.48
C ALA A 257 5.29 2.11 -32.40
N ILE A 258 5.90 0.94 -32.63
CA ILE A 258 7.35 0.77 -32.72
C ILE A 258 7.91 1.46 -33.97
N LYS A 259 7.21 1.34 -35.11
CA LYS A 259 7.62 1.95 -36.38
C LYS A 259 7.56 3.47 -36.33
N ALA A 260 6.53 4.04 -35.71
CA ALA A 260 6.35 5.49 -35.57
C ALA A 260 7.38 6.20 -34.67
N LYS A 261 8.14 5.46 -33.84
CA LYS A 261 9.24 6.02 -33.02
C LYS A 261 10.61 6.00 -33.72
N LYS A 262 10.74 5.23 -34.82
CA LYS A 262 12.00 5.05 -35.57
C LYS A 262 12.09 5.90 -36.83
N GLY A 263 10.99 6.53 -37.25
CA GLY A 263 10.95 7.57 -38.27
C GLY A 263 10.78 8.94 -37.63
#